data_AF-A0A0E3VTJ4-F1
#
_entry.id   AF-A0A0E3VTJ4-F1
#
_cell.length_a   1.000
_cell.length_b   1.000
_cell.length_c   1.000
_cell.angle_alpha   90.00
_cell.angle_beta   90.00
_cell.angle_gamma   90.00
#
_symmetry.space_group_name_H-M   'P 1'
#
loop_
_entity.id
_entity.type
_entity.pdbx_description
1 polymer ?
#
loop_
_entity_poly.entity_id
_entity_poly.type
_entity_poly.pdbx_seq_one_letter_code
_entity_poly.pdbx_strand_id
1 'polypeptide(L)'
;MWSHEVRDGKAEIKLGDKYSILVDENDGTVLIRNSQTGKITSIKGDPHVDADGDGKVDFDFKENMTFQLDDGTKITVDTVDIGKGKTMASKLTITNGDNAMVVEGLGDRFDGKNNLKVTQSNAGRTLDQLTSDGAQTIYEQPGSGWVDRSGRQVNQEIIDSNENPGTTSDA
;
A
#
# COMPACT_ATOMS: atom_id res chain seq x y z
N MET A 1 10.13 -1.63 17.96
CA MET A 1 11.22 -1.22 17.03
C MET A 1 10.84 -1.72 15.64
N TRP A 2 11.09 -0.95 14.58
CA TRP A 2 10.86 -1.44 13.21
C TRP A 2 12.06 -2.27 12.73
N SER A 3 11.79 -3.36 12.01
CA SER A 3 12.83 -4.23 11.45
C SER A 3 12.40 -4.80 10.09
N HIS A 4 13.35 -5.30 9.32
CA HIS A 4 13.09 -5.95 8.04
C HIS A 4 14.09 -7.08 7.76
N GLU A 5 13.67 -8.04 6.95
CA GLU A 5 14.50 -9.08 6.35
C GLU A 5 14.19 -9.14 4.85
N VAL A 6 15.22 -9.23 4.01
CA VAL A 6 15.08 -9.39 2.56
C VAL A 6 15.74 -10.69 2.14
N ARG A 7 15.02 -11.52 1.39
CA ARG A 7 15.50 -12.82 0.93
C ARG A 7 14.72 -13.30 -0.29
N ASP A 8 15.45 -13.80 -1.29
CA ASP A 8 14.88 -14.50 -2.45
C ASP A 8 13.74 -13.71 -3.15
N GLY A 9 13.93 -12.40 -3.33
CA GLY A 9 12.95 -11.51 -3.97
C GLY A 9 11.73 -11.17 -3.11
N LYS A 10 11.81 -11.43 -1.80
CA LYS A 10 10.76 -11.13 -0.82
C LYS A 10 11.33 -10.30 0.30
N ALA A 11 10.47 -9.53 0.96
CA ALA A 11 10.81 -8.91 2.22
C ALA A 11 9.71 -9.07 3.27
N GLU A 12 10.13 -9.28 4.50
CA GLU A 12 9.26 -9.21 5.68
C GLU A 12 9.64 -7.96 6.48
N ILE A 13 8.65 -7.12 6.73
CA ILE A 13 8.77 -5.88 7.48
C ILE A 13 7.92 -5.99 8.74
N LYS A 14 8.51 -5.67 9.89
CA LYS A 14 7.81 -5.56 11.17
C LYS A 14 7.74 -4.11 11.59
N LEU A 15 6.53 -3.60 11.78
CA LEU A 15 6.26 -2.24 12.22
C LEU A 15 5.90 -2.29 13.71
N GLY A 16 6.92 -2.57 14.54
CA GLY A 16 6.70 -2.92 15.94
C GLY A 16 5.99 -4.27 16.09
N ASP A 17 5.18 -4.40 17.14
CA ASP A 17 4.51 -5.67 17.48
C ASP A 17 3.11 -5.76 16.86
N LYS A 18 2.58 -4.65 16.33
CA LYS A 18 1.20 -4.58 15.85
C LYS A 18 1.08 -4.99 14.40
N TYR A 19 1.94 -4.48 13.52
CA TYR A 19 1.82 -4.72 12.09
C TYR A 19 3.02 -5.44 11.49
N SER A 20 2.75 -6.25 10.47
CA SER A 20 3.76 -6.76 9.58
C SER A 20 3.35 -6.63 8.13
N ILE A 21 4.31 -6.36 7.25
CA ILE A 21 4.12 -6.31 5.81
C ILE A 21 4.98 -7.41 5.18
N LEU A 22 4.39 -8.20 4.29
CA LEU A 22 5.13 -9.12 3.43
C LEU A 22 5.02 -8.62 1.99
N VAL A 23 6.13 -8.60 1.28
CA VAL A 23 6.17 -8.22 -0.13
C VAL A 23 6.88 -9.29 -0.96
N ASP A 24 6.50 -9.39 -2.23
CA ASP A 24 7.08 -10.33 -3.21
C ASP A 24 7.25 -9.64 -4.58
N GLU A 25 8.49 -9.50 -5.04
CA GLU A 25 8.78 -8.82 -6.32
C GLU A 25 8.30 -9.60 -7.55
N ASN A 26 8.02 -10.91 -7.41
CA ASN A 26 7.67 -11.75 -8.57
C ASN A 26 6.28 -11.43 -9.14
N ASP A 27 5.38 -10.88 -8.32
CA ASP A 27 3.99 -10.59 -8.72
C ASP A 27 3.44 -9.28 -8.12
N GLY A 28 4.30 -8.46 -7.52
CA GLY A 28 3.93 -7.19 -6.90
C GLY A 28 3.06 -7.35 -5.65
N THR A 29 3.09 -8.50 -4.99
CA THR A 29 2.26 -8.76 -3.81
C THR A 29 2.68 -7.85 -2.65
N VAL A 30 1.67 -7.29 -1.96
CA VAL A 30 1.80 -6.65 -0.65
C VAL A 30 0.75 -7.26 0.29
N LEU A 31 1.17 -7.80 1.43
CA LEU A 31 0.29 -8.30 2.48
C LEU A 31 0.50 -7.49 3.76
N ILE A 32 -0.52 -6.77 4.20
CA ILE A 32 -0.51 -6.03 5.45
C ILE A 32 -1.28 -6.85 6.49
N ARG A 33 -0.65 -7.18 7.62
CA ARG A 33 -1.29 -7.91 8.72
C ARG A 33 -1.30 -7.08 9.99
N ASN A 34 -2.47 -6.97 10.59
CA ASN A 34 -2.67 -6.45 11.94
C ASN A 34 -2.69 -7.62 12.94
N SER A 35 -1.62 -7.80 13.71
CA SER A 35 -1.46 -8.91 14.65
C SER A 35 -2.41 -8.83 15.85
N GLN A 36 -2.96 -7.64 16.15
CA GLN A 36 -3.89 -7.46 17.25
C GLN A 36 -5.32 -7.89 16.88
N THR A 37 -5.73 -7.69 15.62
CA THR A 37 -7.07 -8.01 15.14
C THR A 37 -7.12 -9.30 14.32
N GLY A 38 -5.97 -9.77 13.83
CA GLY A 38 -5.86 -10.88 12.89
C GLY A 38 -6.23 -10.52 11.45
N LYS A 39 -6.64 -9.28 11.19
CA LYS A 39 -7.02 -8.83 9.85
C LYS A 39 -5.82 -8.81 8.90
N ILE A 40 -6.07 -9.17 7.66
CA ILE A 40 -5.09 -9.17 6.58
C ILE A 40 -5.70 -8.38 5.42
N THR A 41 -4.92 -7.47 4.86
CA THR A 41 -5.22 -6.82 3.57
C THR A 41 -4.18 -7.28 2.57
N SER A 42 -4.60 -7.73 1.39
CA SER A 42 -3.70 -8.13 0.31
C SER A 42 -3.89 -7.27 -0.93
N ILE A 43 -2.77 -6.90 -1.57
CA ILE A 43 -2.71 -6.19 -2.84
C ILE A 43 -1.91 -7.08 -3.79
N LYS A 44 -2.45 -7.39 -4.97
CA LYS A 44 -1.79 -8.30 -5.93
C LYS A 44 -2.00 -7.89 -7.39
N GLY A 45 -1.00 -8.15 -8.23
CA GLY A 45 -1.10 -7.96 -9.68
C GLY A 45 -1.40 -6.51 -10.06
N ASP A 46 -2.43 -6.35 -10.90
CA ASP A 46 -2.99 -5.05 -11.30
C ASP A 46 -3.88 -4.52 -10.17
N PRO A 47 -3.37 -3.63 -9.30
CA PRO A 47 -3.48 -3.74 -7.85
C PRO A 47 -4.87 -4.10 -7.32
N HIS A 48 -5.18 -5.40 -7.26
CA HIS A 48 -6.43 -5.89 -6.72
C HIS A 48 -6.30 -6.02 -5.21
N VAL A 49 -7.18 -5.34 -4.49
CA VAL A 49 -7.21 -5.29 -3.02
C VAL A 49 -8.28 -6.22 -2.48
N ASP A 50 -7.84 -7.20 -1.70
CA ASP A 50 -8.67 -7.96 -0.75
C ASP A 50 -8.49 -7.27 0.60
N ALA A 51 -9.50 -6.52 1.01
CA ALA A 51 -9.43 -5.56 2.10
C ALA A 51 -9.61 -6.21 3.47
N ASP A 52 -10.27 -7.37 3.53
CA ASP A 52 -10.59 -8.09 4.77
C ASP A 52 -9.99 -9.51 4.87
N GLY A 53 -9.38 -10.01 3.80
CA GLY A 53 -8.68 -11.29 3.74
C GLY A 53 -9.60 -12.47 3.42
N ASP A 54 -10.79 -12.23 2.84
CA ASP A 54 -11.75 -13.28 2.49
C ASP A 54 -11.45 -13.97 1.14
N GLY A 55 -10.45 -13.48 0.41
CA GLY A 55 -10.02 -13.99 -0.89
C GLY A 55 -10.74 -13.37 -2.09
N LYS A 56 -11.62 -12.38 -1.89
CA LYS A 56 -12.27 -11.62 -2.96
C LYS A 56 -11.60 -10.27 -3.14
N VAL A 57 -11.76 -9.73 -4.35
CA VAL A 57 -11.35 -8.35 -4.65
C VAL A 57 -12.47 -7.43 -4.22
N ASP A 58 -12.19 -6.53 -3.28
CA ASP A 58 -13.11 -5.50 -2.82
C ASP A 58 -13.02 -4.22 -3.66
N PHE A 59 -11.80 -3.88 -4.09
CA PHE A 59 -11.51 -2.79 -5.02
C PHE A 59 -10.14 -2.96 -5.67
N ASP A 60 -9.88 -2.26 -6.76
CA ASP A 60 -8.57 -2.08 -7.37
C ASP A 60 -8.21 -0.61 -7.56
N PHE A 61 -6.92 -0.32 -7.66
CA PHE A 61 -6.39 1.03 -7.91
C PHE A 61 -5.31 0.98 -9.00
N LYS A 62 -5.17 2.07 -9.74
CA LYS A 62 -4.20 2.25 -10.83
C LYS A 62 -3.20 3.36 -10.52
N GLU A 63 -3.66 4.42 -9.89
CA GLU A 63 -2.80 5.53 -9.47
C GLU A 63 -2.16 5.20 -8.12
N ASN A 64 -1.09 5.93 -7.76
CA ASN A 64 -0.51 5.79 -6.42
C ASN A 64 -1.59 6.03 -5.36
N MET A 65 -1.54 5.33 -4.23
CA MET A 65 -2.45 5.57 -3.12
C MET A 65 -1.83 5.23 -1.77
N THR A 66 -2.44 5.74 -0.70
CA THR A 66 -1.93 5.55 0.66
C THR A 66 -2.92 4.79 1.54
N PHE A 67 -2.41 3.80 2.25
CA PHE A 67 -3.10 3.09 3.33
C PHE A 67 -2.57 3.63 4.65
N GLN A 68 -3.41 4.31 5.44
CA GLN A 68 -3.06 4.76 6.77
C GLN A 68 -3.61 3.79 7.81
N LEU A 69 -2.72 3.14 8.55
CA LEU A 69 -3.04 2.22 9.64
C LEU A 69 -3.61 2.97 10.85
N ASP A 70 -4.29 2.24 11.73
CA ASP A 70 -4.97 2.83 12.90
C ASP A 70 -4.00 3.52 13.88
N ASP A 71 -2.70 3.18 13.84
CA ASP A 71 -1.64 3.73 14.66
C ASP A 71 -0.96 4.96 14.02
N GLY A 72 -1.51 5.41 12.89
CA GLY A 72 -1.03 6.55 12.13
C GLY A 72 0.10 6.23 11.15
N THR A 73 0.56 4.98 11.07
CA THR A 73 1.55 4.59 10.06
C THR A 73 0.94 4.72 8.67
N LYS A 74 1.61 5.45 7.77
CA LYS A 74 1.23 5.55 6.36
C LYS A 74 2.04 4.56 5.54
N ILE A 75 1.38 3.89 4.61
CA ILE A 75 1.97 3.02 3.60
C ILE A 75 1.51 3.57 2.25
N THR A 76 2.36 4.38 1.62
CA THR A 76 2.12 4.88 0.26
C THR A 76 2.64 3.86 -0.74
N VAL A 77 1.75 3.40 -1.62
CA VAL A 77 2.04 2.47 -2.70
C VAL A 77 2.18 3.28 -3.99
N ASP A 78 3.39 3.33 -4.53
CA ASP A 78 3.65 3.84 -5.86
C ASP A 78 3.43 2.70 -6.88
N THR A 79 2.78 3.00 -8.01
CA THR A 79 2.52 2.05 -9.09
C THR A 79 3.44 2.28 -10.29
N VAL A 80 3.65 1.23 -11.09
CA VAL A 80 4.33 1.28 -12.39
C VAL A 80 3.41 0.76 -13.49
N ASP A 81 3.42 1.40 -14.66
CA ASP A 81 2.66 0.96 -15.84
C ASP A 81 3.21 -0.38 -16.36
N ILE A 82 2.31 -1.37 -16.51
CA ILE A 82 2.63 -2.69 -17.05
C ILE A 82 2.01 -2.94 -18.43
N GLY A 83 1.41 -1.89 -19.01
CA GLY A 83 0.78 -1.85 -20.32
C GLY A 83 -0.70 -2.22 -20.30
N LYS A 84 -1.41 -1.80 -21.37
CA LYS A 84 -2.86 -2.04 -21.55
C LYS A 84 -3.74 -1.41 -20.46
N GLY A 85 -3.31 -0.26 -19.92
CA GLY A 85 -4.05 0.48 -18.89
C GLY A 85 -4.07 -0.21 -17.52
N LYS A 86 -3.05 -1.04 -17.26
CA LYS A 86 -2.85 -1.78 -16.02
C LYS A 86 -1.60 -1.27 -15.33
N THR A 87 -1.55 -1.40 -14.02
CA THR A 87 -0.35 -1.06 -13.24
C THR A 87 0.08 -2.21 -12.35
N MET A 88 1.12 -2.01 -11.55
CA MET A 88 1.56 -2.95 -10.51
C MET A 88 2.20 -2.15 -9.38
N ALA A 89 2.09 -2.62 -8.14
CA ALA A 89 2.83 -2.02 -7.03
C ALA A 89 4.34 -2.10 -7.29
N SER A 90 5.05 -0.97 -7.16
CA SER A 90 6.47 -0.84 -7.50
C SER A 90 7.32 -0.41 -6.31
N LYS A 91 6.79 0.51 -5.48
CA LYS A 91 7.50 1.01 -4.32
C LYS A 91 6.55 1.25 -3.16
N LEU A 92 7.01 0.93 -1.96
CA LEU A 92 6.33 1.29 -0.71
C LEU A 92 7.14 2.37 0.00
N THR A 93 6.48 3.46 0.36
CA THR A 93 7.02 4.44 1.31
C THR A 93 6.25 4.32 2.61
N ILE A 94 6.90 3.88 3.68
CA ILE A 94 6.28 3.57 4.96
C ILE A 94 6.80 4.55 6.03
N THR A 95 5.92 5.32 6.63
CA THR A 95 6.29 6.42 7.55
C THR A 95 5.43 6.42 8.82
N ASN A 96 6.06 6.65 9.97
CA ASN A 96 5.37 6.95 11.23
C ASN A 96 6.28 7.75 12.17
N GLY A 97 5.96 9.03 12.37
CA GLY A 97 6.82 9.94 13.11
C GLY A 97 8.19 10.02 12.46
N ASP A 98 9.25 9.72 13.20
CA ASP A 98 10.61 9.73 12.66
C ASP A 98 10.96 8.41 11.95
N ASN A 99 10.19 7.34 12.10
CA ASN A 99 10.48 6.07 11.43
C ASN A 99 10.15 6.16 9.93
N ALA A 100 11.06 5.66 9.10
CA ALA A 100 10.87 5.52 7.66
C ALA A 100 11.43 4.18 7.15
N MET A 101 10.70 3.55 6.25
CA MET A 101 11.20 2.50 5.38
C MET A 101 10.76 2.76 3.94
N VAL A 102 11.66 2.51 2.99
CA VAL A 102 11.35 2.48 1.57
C VAL A 102 11.61 1.08 1.06
N VAL A 103 10.62 0.50 0.40
CA VAL A 103 10.73 -0.75 -0.36
C VAL A 103 10.74 -0.38 -1.84
N GLU A 104 11.78 -0.75 -2.56
CA GLU A 104 11.94 -0.51 -3.99
C GLU A 104 12.05 -1.83 -4.73
N GLY A 105 11.70 -1.89 -6.00
CA GLY A 105 11.89 -3.08 -6.83
C GLY A 105 10.83 -4.14 -6.61
N LEU A 106 9.57 -3.73 -6.51
CA LEU A 106 8.43 -4.63 -6.27
C LEU A 106 7.72 -5.02 -7.58
N GLY A 107 7.84 -4.20 -8.63
CA GLY A 107 7.11 -4.30 -9.88
C GLY A 107 7.70 -5.27 -10.91
N ASP A 108 8.21 -6.43 -10.49
CA ASP A 108 8.86 -7.45 -11.35
C ASP A 108 9.82 -6.80 -12.36
N ARG A 109 9.69 -7.09 -13.65
CA ARG A 109 10.56 -6.58 -14.70
C ARG A 109 10.25 -5.13 -15.08
N PHE A 110 9.15 -4.57 -14.58
CA PHE A 110 8.65 -3.26 -15.00
C PHE A 110 9.36 -2.12 -14.26
N ASP A 111 9.89 -2.38 -13.05
CA ASP A 111 10.79 -1.47 -12.32
C ASP A 111 12.18 -2.07 -12.05
N GLY A 112 12.40 -3.34 -12.40
CA GLY A 112 13.72 -3.96 -12.56
C GLY A 112 13.77 -5.35 -11.94
N LYS A 113 14.41 -6.32 -12.61
CA LYS A 113 14.41 -7.70 -12.12
C LYS A 113 15.41 -7.92 -10.97
N ASN A 114 15.00 -8.67 -9.96
CA ASN A 114 15.84 -9.10 -8.82
C ASN A 114 16.51 -7.91 -8.12
N ASN A 115 15.77 -6.83 -7.93
CA ASN A 115 16.28 -5.58 -7.37
C ASN A 115 15.55 -5.16 -6.08
N LEU A 116 14.68 -6.04 -5.53
CA LEU A 116 13.98 -5.77 -4.28
C LEU A 116 14.97 -5.32 -3.19
N LYS A 117 14.71 -4.14 -2.63
CA LYS A 117 15.55 -3.54 -1.60
C LYS A 117 14.69 -2.83 -0.57
N VAL A 118 15.09 -2.98 0.70
CA VAL A 118 14.51 -2.21 1.81
C VAL A 118 15.57 -1.27 2.36
N THR A 119 15.24 0.01 2.46
CA THR A 119 16.08 1.04 3.10
C THR A 119 15.34 1.61 4.30
N GLN A 120 15.95 1.52 5.49
CA GLN A 120 15.39 2.07 6.73
C GLN A 120 16.12 3.34 7.14
N SER A 121 15.39 4.34 7.65
CA SER A 121 15.96 5.58 8.17
C SER A 121 15.12 6.17 9.31
N ASN A 122 15.66 7.21 9.94
CA ASN A 122 14.96 8.02 10.95
C ASN A 122 14.47 9.37 10.38
N ALA A 123 14.21 9.43 9.07
CA ALA A 123 13.77 10.64 8.37
C ALA A 123 12.26 10.65 8.07
N GLY A 124 11.45 9.90 8.84
CA GLY A 124 10.03 9.65 8.60
C GLY A 124 9.22 10.89 8.27
N ARG A 125 9.30 11.94 9.09
CA ARG A 125 8.55 13.19 8.86
C ARG A 125 8.92 13.89 7.56
N THR A 126 10.21 13.95 7.26
CA THR A 126 10.70 14.58 6.03
C THR A 126 10.32 13.76 4.81
N LEU A 127 10.47 12.43 4.89
CA LEU A 127 10.10 11.54 3.80
C LEU A 127 8.59 11.57 3.54
N ASP A 128 7.76 11.55 4.59
CA ASP A 128 6.30 11.65 4.50
C ASP A 128 5.89 12.96 3.83
N GLN A 129 6.47 14.09 4.25
CA GLN A 129 6.20 15.40 3.64
C GLN A 129 6.56 15.47 2.15
N LEU A 130 7.63 14.78 1.73
CA LEU A 130 8.09 14.77 0.35
C LEU A 130 7.37 13.72 -0.53
N THR A 131 6.65 12.80 0.09
CA THR A 131 5.95 11.73 -0.62
C THR A 131 4.50 12.15 -0.86
N SER A 132 4.07 12.16 -2.12
CA SER A 132 2.66 12.36 -2.44
C SER A 132 1.83 11.20 -1.89
N ASP A 133 0.68 11.49 -1.28
CA ASP A 133 -0.24 10.43 -0.84
C ASP A 133 -0.95 9.71 -2.01
N GLY A 134 -0.68 10.17 -3.24
CA GLY A 134 -1.26 9.65 -4.46
C GLY A 134 -2.64 10.24 -4.74
N ALA A 135 -3.48 9.50 -5.47
CA ALA A 135 -4.85 9.87 -5.76
C ALA A 135 -5.72 9.96 -4.49
N GLN A 136 -5.42 9.13 -3.47
CA GLN A 136 -6.17 9.13 -2.22
C GLN A 136 -5.44 8.46 -1.05
N THR A 137 -5.91 8.76 0.16
CA THR A 137 -5.60 8.04 1.39
C THR A 137 -6.86 7.37 1.93
N ILE A 138 -6.77 6.08 2.24
CA ILE A 138 -7.77 5.34 2.99
C ILE A 138 -7.25 4.99 4.39
N TYR A 139 -8.15 4.84 5.34
CA TYR A 139 -7.81 4.75 6.76
C TYR A 139 -8.33 3.44 7.34
N GLU A 140 -7.47 2.71 8.05
CA GLU A 140 -7.90 1.57 8.83
C GLU A 140 -8.71 2.07 10.03
N GLN A 141 -9.97 1.68 10.10
CA GLN A 141 -10.84 1.95 11.22
C GLN A 141 -11.11 0.64 12.00
N PRO A 142 -10.74 0.58 13.29
CA PRO A 142 -11.02 -0.58 14.14
C PRO A 142 -12.51 -0.97 14.09
N GLY A 143 -12.78 -2.24 13.82
CA GLY A 143 -14.14 -2.77 13.67
C GLY A 143 -14.79 -2.55 12.29
N SER A 144 -14.43 -1.50 11.55
CA SER A 144 -15.10 -1.14 10.28
C SER A 144 -14.33 -1.51 9.01
N GLY A 145 -13.03 -1.82 9.11
CA GLY A 145 -12.19 -2.08 7.94
C GLY A 145 -11.64 -0.77 7.39
N TRP A 146 -11.57 -0.64 6.07
CA TRP A 146 -11.03 0.55 5.41
C TRP A 146 -12.11 1.58 5.12
N VAL A 147 -11.84 2.84 5.47
CA VAL A 147 -12.74 3.97 5.24
C VAL A 147 -12.04 5.11 4.49
N ASP A 148 -12.81 5.93 3.80
CA ASP A 148 -12.33 7.19 3.24
C ASP A 148 -12.15 8.26 4.33
N ARG A 149 -11.67 9.45 3.95
CA ARG A 149 -11.47 10.57 4.88
C ARG A 149 -12.74 11.02 5.62
N SER A 150 -13.92 10.74 5.07
CA SER A 150 -15.21 11.07 5.70
C SER A 150 -15.75 9.95 6.59
N GLY A 151 -15.07 8.80 6.66
CA GLY A 151 -15.49 7.63 7.42
C GLY A 151 -16.45 6.70 6.68
N ARG A 152 -16.64 6.87 5.36
CA ARG A 152 -17.43 5.95 4.53
C ARG A 152 -16.61 4.72 4.20
N GLN A 153 -17.21 3.52 4.19
CA GLN A 153 -16.51 2.31 3.75
C GLN A 153 -16.04 2.46 2.31
N VAL A 154 -14.78 2.09 2.08
CA VAL A 154 -14.15 2.12 0.74
C VAL A 154 -14.79 1.07 -0.15
N ASN A 155 -15.01 1.44 -1.41
CA ASN A 155 -15.45 0.57 -2.49
C ASN A 155 -14.85 1.08 -3.82
N GLN A 156 -15.05 0.33 -4.91
CA GLN A 156 -14.51 0.70 -6.23
C GLN A 156 -14.91 2.12 -6.67
N GLU A 157 -16.15 2.53 -6.45
CA GLU A 157 -16.65 3.85 -6.89
C GLU A 157 -15.89 5.01 -6.22
N ILE A 158 -15.60 4.88 -4.92
CA ILE A 158 -14.78 5.86 -4.19
C ILE A 158 -13.37 5.89 -4.77
N ILE A 159 -12.79 4.72 -5.07
CA ILE A 159 -11.43 4.64 -5.62
C ILE A 159 -11.38 5.34 -6.98
N ASP A 160 -12.24 4.94 -7.92
CA ASP A 160 -12.28 5.46 -9.29
C ASP A 160 -12.52 6.97 -9.33
N SER A 161 -13.41 7.48 -8.47
CA SER A 161 -13.73 8.91 -8.41
C SER A 161 -12.54 9.78 -8.01
N ASN A 162 -11.65 9.25 -7.17
CA ASN A 162 -10.47 9.98 -6.71
C ASN A 162 -9.31 9.86 -7.70
N GLU A 163 -9.23 8.78 -8.47
CA GLU A 163 -8.29 8.65 -9.59
C GLU A 163 -8.68 9.53 -10.78
N ASN A 164 -9.98 9.79 -10.96
CA ASN A 164 -10.52 10.58 -12.07
C ASN A 164 -11.38 11.76 -11.59
N PRO A 165 -10.81 12.74 -10.87
CA PRO A 165 -11.58 13.84 -10.27
C PRO A 165 -12.28 14.76 -11.30
N GLY A 166 -11.96 14.61 -12.60
CA GLY A 166 -12.58 15.35 -13.71
C GLY A 166 -13.74 14.63 -14.41
N THR A 167 -14.05 13.38 -14.06
CA THR A 167 -15.19 12.64 -14.60
C THR A 167 -16.34 12.59 -13.60
N THR A 168 -16.83 13.75 -13.16
CA THR A 168 -18.19 13.81 -12.65
C THR A 168 -19.13 13.48 -13.80
N SER A 169 -19.91 12.41 -13.67
CA SER A 169 -20.98 12.12 -14.61
C SER A 169 -21.99 13.26 -14.55
N ASP A 170 -21.99 14.13 -15.55
CA ASP A 170 -23.20 14.85 -15.88
C ASP A 170 -24.25 13.79 -16.26
N ALA A 171 -25.34 13.79 -15.50
CA ALA A 171 -26.49 12.91 -15.64
C ALA A 171 -27.23 13.10 -16.96
#